data_AF-A0A2X3IIX9-F1
#
_entry.id   AF-A0A2X3IIX9-F1
#
_cell.length_a   1.000
_cell.length_b   1.000
_cell.length_c   1.000
_cell.angle_alpha   90.00
_cell.angle_beta   90.00
_cell.angle_gamma   90.00
#
_symmetry.space_group_name_H-M   'P 1'
#
loop_
_entity.id
_entity.type
_entity.pdbx_description
1 polymer ?
#
loop_
_entity_poly.entity_id
_entity_poly.type
_entity_poly.pdbx_seq_one_letter_code
_entity_poly.pdbx_strand_id
1 'polypeptide(L)'
;MDLLRAIGLGLVVLLPLANPLTTVALFLGLSGDMNSRQRNRTALMASVNVFVIMMVAYYAGQVVMNTFGISIPGLRIAGGLIVAFIGFRMLFPQQKAHESPESRSKSEELSEEPEANIAFVAAGDAKYGRAGHHRDDHQFGVHRARRL
;
A
#
# COMPACT_ATOMS: atom_id res chain seq x y z
N MET A 1 -14.59 4.41 36.73
CA MET A 1 -14.87 4.70 35.30
C MET A 1 -13.64 5.26 34.57
N ASP A 2 -12.62 5.74 35.27
CA ASP A 2 -11.46 6.42 34.69
C ASP A 2 -10.53 5.50 33.89
N LEU A 3 -10.40 4.23 34.30
CA LEU A 3 -9.64 3.22 33.55
C LEU A 3 -10.20 2.99 32.14
N LEU A 4 -11.53 2.84 32.03
CA LEU A 4 -12.21 2.67 30.75
C LEU A 4 -12.01 3.89 29.84
N ARG A 5 -12.04 5.10 30.41
CA ARG A 5 -11.77 6.35 29.67
C ARG A 5 -10.31 6.40 29.20
N ALA A 6 -9.35 6.07 30.05
CA ALA A 6 -7.93 6.07 29.70
C ALA A 6 -7.62 5.07 28.58
N ILE A 7 -8.16 3.85 28.67
CA ILE A 7 -8.01 2.81 27.64
C ILE A 7 -8.68 3.26 26.34
N GLY A 8 -9.91 3.80 26.42
CA GLY A 8 -10.64 4.30 25.26
C GLY A 8 -9.90 5.42 24.54
N LEU A 9 -9.40 6.42 25.26
CA LEU A 9 -8.60 7.52 24.70
C LEU A 9 -7.29 7.00 24.09
N GLY A 10 -6.61 6.08 24.78
CA GLY A 10 -5.39 5.45 24.27
C GLY A 10 -5.62 4.75 22.93
N LEU A 11 -6.69 3.96 22.82
CA LEU A 11 -7.07 3.27 21.57
C LEU A 11 -7.37 4.24 20.44
N VAL A 12 -8.12 5.32 20.70
CA VAL A 12 -8.47 6.32 19.68
C VAL A 12 -7.22 7.03 19.14
N VAL A 13 -6.22 7.29 19.98
CA VAL A 13 -4.95 7.91 19.56
C VAL A 13 -4.03 6.90 18.85
N LEU A 14 -3.96 5.67 19.35
CA LEU A 14 -3.08 4.63 18.80
C LEU A 14 -3.53 4.11 17.43
N LEU A 15 -4.85 4.04 17.17
CA LEU A 15 -5.38 3.47 15.95
C LEU A 15 -4.87 4.17 14.66
N PRO A 16 -4.99 5.50 14.52
CA PRO A 16 -4.42 6.20 13.37
C PRO A 16 -2.88 6.23 13.39
N LEU A 17 -2.25 6.21 14.57
CA LEU A 17 -0.80 6.23 14.70
C LEU A 17 -0.15 4.93 14.19
N ALA A 18 -0.69 3.79 14.59
CA ALA A 18 -0.18 2.48 14.19
C ALA A 18 -0.67 2.07 12.79
N ASN A 19 -1.77 2.66 12.32
CA ASN A 19 -2.46 2.31 11.08
C ASN A 19 -2.47 0.79 10.80
N PRO A 20 -3.04 -0.02 11.71
CA PRO A 20 -2.93 -1.49 11.64
C PRO A 20 -3.65 -2.06 10.42
N LEU A 21 -4.72 -1.41 9.93
CA LEU A 21 -5.49 -1.87 8.79
C LEU A 21 -4.65 -1.88 7.51
N THR A 22 -3.99 -0.76 7.19
CA THR A 22 -3.09 -0.68 6.03
C THR A 22 -1.93 -1.65 6.18
N THR A 23 -1.35 -1.77 7.38
CA THR A 23 -0.21 -2.65 7.63
C THR A 23 -0.58 -4.12 7.42
N VAL A 24 -1.73 -4.57 7.93
CA VAL A 24 -2.21 -5.96 7.73
C VAL A 24 -2.53 -6.23 6.27
N ALA A 25 -3.23 -5.31 5.58
CA ALA A 25 -3.56 -5.46 4.17
C ALA A 25 -2.29 -5.53 3.30
N LEU A 26 -1.32 -4.64 3.54
CA LEU A 26 -0.03 -4.64 2.86
C LEU A 26 0.74 -5.93 3.14
N PHE A 27 0.81 -6.36 4.40
CA PHE A 27 1.50 -7.60 4.77
C PHE A 27 0.86 -8.81 4.09
N LEU A 28 -0.47 -8.89 4.04
CA LEU A 28 -1.18 -10.00 3.39
C LEU A 28 -0.97 -9.98 1.87
N GLY A 29 -0.99 -8.80 1.24
CA GLY A 29 -0.70 -8.65 -0.19
C GLY A 29 0.74 -9.04 -0.55
N LEU A 30 1.71 -8.69 0.29
CA LEU A 30 3.12 -9.07 0.09
C LEU A 30 3.41 -10.53 0.46
N SER A 31 2.60 -11.14 1.33
CA SER A 31 2.81 -12.50 1.83
C SER A 31 2.03 -13.57 1.08
N GLY A 32 1.28 -13.22 0.03
CA GLY A 32 0.42 -14.15 -0.72
C GLY A 32 1.15 -15.38 -1.24
N ASP A 33 2.37 -15.20 -1.76
CA ASP A 33 3.20 -16.27 -2.32
C ASP A 33 4.22 -16.85 -1.33
N MET A 34 4.22 -16.38 -0.08
CA MET A 34 5.22 -16.77 0.92
C MET A 34 4.83 -18.05 1.66
N ASN A 35 5.75 -19.02 1.73
CA ASN A 35 5.56 -20.20 2.57
C ASN A 35 5.54 -19.83 4.07
N SER A 36 4.83 -20.59 4.91
CA SER A 36 4.60 -20.30 6.34
C SER A 36 5.88 -20.01 7.13
N ARG A 37 6.97 -20.72 6.82
CA ARG A 37 8.28 -20.51 7.45
C ARG A 37 8.89 -19.15 7.09
N GLN A 38 8.75 -18.73 5.84
CA GLN A 38 9.28 -17.44 5.36
C GLN A 38 8.44 -16.29 5.91
N ARG A 39 7.11 -16.44 5.93
CA ARG A 39 6.19 -15.48 6.55
C ARG A 39 6.52 -15.22 8.03
N ASN A 40 6.76 -16.29 8.80
CA ASN A 40 7.10 -16.16 10.22
C ASN A 40 8.47 -15.50 10.43
N ARG A 41 9.46 -15.83 9.58
CA ARG A 41 10.79 -15.20 9.64
C ARG A 41 10.71 -13.70 9.33
N THR A 42 9.95 -13.31 8.32
CA THR A 42 9.72 -11.91 7.98
C THR A 42 8.99 -11.16 9.10
N ALA A 43 7.95 -11.76 9.68
CA ALA A 43 7.26 -11.18 10.84
C ALA A 43 8.22 -10.95 12.01
N LEU A 44 9.09 -11.92 12.31
CA LEU A 44 10.08 -11.79 13.37
C LEU A 44 11.11 -10.69 13.07
N MET A 45 11.64 -10.63 11.85
CA MET A 45 12.55 -9.55 11.43
C MET A 45 11.88 -8.19 11.52
N ALA A 46 10.62 -8.07 11.08
CA ALA A 46 9.85 -6.84 11.19
C ALA A 46 9.66 -6.43 12.66
N SER A 47 9.31 -7.36 13.55
CA SER A 47 9.20 -7.09 14.99
C SER A 47 10.52 -6.61 15.60
N VAL A 48 11.65 -7.24 15.25
CA VAL A 48 12.98 -6.81 15.73
C VAL A 48 13.33 -5.42 15.20
N ASN A 49 13.08 -5.15 13.92
CA ASN A 49 13.33 -3.84 13.32
C ASN A 49 12.51 -2.74 14.02
N VAL A 50 11.21 -2.98 14.24
CA VAL A 50 10.34 -2.03 14.95
C VAL A 50 10.85 -1.82 16.38
N PHE A 51 11.25 -2.87 17.08
CA PHE A 51 11.80 -2.77 18.42
C PHE A 51 13.07 -1.91 18.46
N VAL A 52 14.01 -2.14 17.54
CA VAL A 52 15.25 -1.35 17.46
C VAL A 52 14.96 0.11 17.13
N ILE A 53 14.09 0.38 16.15
CA ILE A 53 13.68 1.75 15.79
C ILE A 53 13.04 2.45 16.99
N MET A 54 12.15 1.79 17.72
CA MET A 54 11.51 2.34 18.92
C MET A 54 12.53 2.62 20.03
N MET A 55 13.47 1.72 20.25
CA MET A 55 14.53 1.89 21.25
C MET A 55 15.41 3.10 20.91
N VAL A 56 15.89 3.18 19.67
CA VAL A 56 16.72 4.30 19.20
C VAL A 56 15.94 5.62 19.28
N ALA A 57 14.70 5.65 18.78
CA ALA A 57 13.87 6.85 18.82
C ALA A 57 13.57 7.31 20.25
N TYR A 58 13.36 6.38 21.19
CA TYR A 58 13.16 6.70 22.60
C TYR A 58 14.39 7.40 23.21
N TYR A 59 15.57 6.79 23.11
CA TYR A 59 16.79 7.34 23.68
C TYR A 59 17.25 8.62 22.96
N ALA A 60 17.24 8.62 21.62
CA ALA A 60 17.58 9.79 20.83
C ALA A 60 16.62 10.95 21.11
N GLY A 61 15.31 10.67 21.19
CA GLY A 61 14.30 11.67 21.54
C GLY A 61 14.56 12.28 22.91
N GLN A 62 14.91 11.47 23.92
CA GLN A 62 15.27 11.98 25.24
C GLN A 62 16.49 12.90 25.20
N VAL A 63 17.56 12.50 24.49
CA VAL A 63 18.77 13.31 24.32
C VAL A 63 18.47 14.64 23.65
N VAL A 64 17.70 14.61 22.55
CA VAL A 64 17.29 15.82 21.82
C VAL A 64 16.47 16.74 22.73
N MET A 65 15.43 16.20 23.41
CA MET A 65 14.59 17.00 24.32
C MET A 65 15.43 17.66 25.42
N ASN A 66 16.39 16.94 26.01
CA ASN A 66 17.24 17.48 27.06
C ASN A 66 18.25 18.52 26.55
N THR A 67 18.77 18.34 25.32
CA THR A 67 19.76 19.26 24.73
C THR A 67 19.13 20.60 24.34
N PHE A 68 17.92 20.57 23.78
CA PHE A 68 17.18 21.77 23.36
C PHE A 68 16.29 22.35 24.47
N GLY A 69 16.20 21.70 25.63
CA GLY A 69 15.30 22.10 26.72
C GLY A 69 13.82 22.04 26.32
N ILE A 70 13.45 21.18 25.36
CA ILE A 70 12.09 21.08 24.83
C ILE A 70 11.28 20.09 25.68
N SER A 71 10.08 20.49 26.06
CA SER A 71 9.15 19.66 26.81
C SER A 71 8.30 18.76 25.89
N ILE A 72 7.81 17.64 26.42
CA ILE A 72 6.89 16.73 25.71
C ILE A 72 5.65 17.50 25.15
N PRO A 73 5.02 18.44 25.90
CA PRO A 73 3.97 19.29 25.35
C PRO A 73 4.40 20.10 24.12
N GLY A 74 5.60 20.69 24.14
CA GLY A 74 6.12 21.45 23.00
C GLY A 74 6.30 20.59 21.76
N LEU A 75 6.87 19.39 21.92
CA LEU A 75 7.04 18.42 20.83
C LEU A 75 5.68 17.99 20.23
N ARG A 76 4.66 17.79 21.07
CA ARG A 76 3.30 17.46 20.60
C ARG A 76 2.68 18.58 19.76
N ILE A 77 2.85 19.84 20.17
CA ILE A 77 2.34 20.98 19.40
C ILE A 77 3.05 21.06 18.05
N ALA A 78 4.38 20.97 18.03
CA ALA A 78 5.17 21.00 16.79
C ALA A 78 4.80 19.84 15.84
N GLY A 79 4.71 18.61 16.37
CA GLY A 79 4.29 17.43 15.60
C GLY A 79 2.87 17.57 15.04
N GLY A 80 1.94 18.11 15.83
CA GLY A 80 0.58 18.39 15.39
C GLY A 80 0.51 19.39 14.23
N LEU A 81 1.32 20.45 14.27
CA LEU A 81 1.41 21.43 13.17
C LEU A 81 1.98 20.80 11.89
N ILE A 82 3.00 19.93 12.00
CA ILE A 82 3.57 19.21 10.85
C ILE A 82 2.52 18.29 10.23
N VAL A 83 1.80 17.49 11.03
CA VAL A 83 0.76 16.59 10.54
C VAL A 83 -0.38 17.39 9.88
N ALA A 84 -0.81 18.49 10.50
CA ALA A 84 -1.82 19.37 9.93
C ALA A 84 -1.36 19.96 8.58
N PHE A 85 -0.09 20.37 8.46
CA PHE A 85 0.48 20.88 7.22
C PHE A 85 0.55 19.82 6.12
N ILE A 86 0.97 18.59 6.45
CA ILE A 86 0.96 17.46 5.51
C ILE A 86 -0.47 17.16 5.06
N GLY A 87 -1.42 17.09 5.99
CA GLY A 87 -2.84 16.89 5.68
C GLY A 87 -3.42 17.98 4.79
N PHE A 88 -3.07 19.24 5.04
CA PHE A 88 -3.50 20.38 4.21
C PHE A 88 -2.96 20.26 2.77
N ARG A 89 -1.69 19.86 2.61
CA ARG A 89 -1.09 19.58 1.28
C ARG A 89 -1.72 18.39 0.57
N MET A 90 -2.22 17.40 1.30
CA MET A 90 -2.94 16.26 0.72
C MET A 90 -4.34 16.66 0.24
N LEU A 91 -5.00 17.62 0.89
CA LEU A 91 -6.33 18.12 0.49
C LEU A 91 -6.27 19.04 -0.72
N PHE A 92 -5.24 19.88 -0.80
CA PHE A 92 -4.96 20.75 -1.95
C PHE A 92 -3.63 20.36 -2.59
N PRO A 93 -3.55 19.20 -3.27
CA PRO A 93 -2.35 18.81 -3.97
C PRO A 93 -2.06 19.89 -5.01
N GLN A 94 -0.96 20.63 -4.80
CA GLN A 94 -0.46 21.53 -5.82
C GLN A 94 -0.18 20.66 -7.03
N GLN A 95 -0.97 20.84 -8.10
CA GLN A 95 -0.65 20.25 -9.38
C GLN A 95 0.76 20.71 -9.69
N LYS A 96 1.74 19.80 -9.62
CA LYS A 96 3.00 20.02 -10.31
C LYS A 96 2.58 20.19 -11.76
N ALA A 97 2.53 21.43 -12.23
CA ALA A 97 2.51 21.71 -13.65
C ALA A 97 3.62 20.84 -14.23
N HIS A 98 3.25 19.92 -15.12
CA HIS A 98 4.12 19.02 -15.86
C HIS A 98 5.57 19.50 -15.86
N GLU A 99 6.38 19.00 -14.92
CA GLU A 99 7.82 18.95 -15.17
C GLU A 99 7.96 17.84 -16.20
N SER A 100 8.22 18.30 -17.42
CA SER A 100 8.52 17.49 -18.59
C SER A 100 9.57 16.43 -18.26
N PRO A 101 9.58 15.29 -18.98
CA PRO A 101 10.43 14.13 -18.67
C PRO A 101 11.94 14.33 -18.94
N GLU A 102 12.46 15.56 -18.95
CA GLU A 102 13.82 15.84 -19.44
C GLU A 102 14.90 16.00 -18.35
N SER A 103 14.57 15.97 -17.05
CA SER A 103 15.58 16.09 -15.96
C SER A 103 15.93 14.77 -15.26
N ARG A 104 15.69 13.62 -15.91
CA ARG A 104 16.17 12.29 -15.46
C ARG A 104 17.10 11.61 -16.47
N SER A 105 17.78 12.38 -17.32
CA SER A 105 18.95 11.89 -18.06
C SER A 105 20.21 12.12 -17.21
N LYS A 106 20.92 11.04 -16.85
CA LYS A 106 21.96 10.92 -15.79
C LYS A 106 21.37 10.92 -14.38
N SER A 107 20.95 9.79 -13.83
CA SER A 107 21.79 8.63 -13.57
C SER A 107 20.93 7.36 -13.56
N GLU A 108 21.35 6.37 -14.35
CA GLU A 108 21.05 4.94 -14.18
C GLU A 108 19.60 4.56 -14.53
N GLU A 109 19.19 4.45 -15.80
CA GLU A 109 19.50 3.34 -16.72
C GLU A 109 20.05 2.07 -16.02
N LEU A 110 19.20 1.37 -15.26
CA LEU A 110 19.08 -0.10 -15.31
C LEU A 110 17.81 -0.55 -14.57
N SER A 111 17.09 -1.49 -15.19
CA SER A 111 15.87 -2.21 -14.75
C SER A 111 14.53 -1.44 -14.77
N GLU A 112 13.94 -1.45 -15.97
CA GLU A 112 12.52 -1.31 -16.27
C GLU A 112 11.68 -2.37 -15.52
N GLU A 113 10.63 -1.95 -14.83
CA GLU A 113 9.42 -2.77 -14.60
C GLU A 113 8.22 -1.81 -14.70
N PRO A 114 7.20 -2.09 -15.53
CA PRO A 114 6.09 -1.19 -15.74
C PRO A 114 5.18 -1.16 -14.50
N GLU A 115 4.82 0.04 -14.04
CA GLU A 115 3.82 0.25 -12.97
C GLU A 115 2.50 -0.40 -13.39
N ALA A 116 2.16 -1.53 -12.76
CA ALA A 116 0.86 -2.17 -12.91
C ALA A 116 -0.23 -1.26 -12.32
N ASN A 117 -0.93 -0.54 -13.21
CA ASN A 117 -2.05 0.31 -12.85
C ASN A 117 -3.28 -0.55 -12.49
N ILE A 118 -3.58 -0.63 -11.20
CA ILE A 118 -4.72 -1.34 -10.60
C ILE A 118 -6.10 -0.82 -11.05
N ALA A 119 -6.15 0.27 -11.82
CA ALA A 119 -7.39 0.80 -12.36
C ALA A 119 -8.05 -0.10 -13.43
N PHE A 120 -7.33 -1.08 -14.01
CA PHE A 120 -7.85 -1.88 -15.13
C PHE A 120 -8.43 -3.25 -14.73
N VAL A 121 -8.25 -3.72 -13.49
CA VAL A 121 -8.64 -5.08 -13.07
C VAL A 121 -10.15 -5.26 -12.91
N ALA A 122 -10.93 -4.19 -12.71
CA ALA A 122 -12.39 -4.30 -12.58
C ALA A 122 -13.16 -4.19 -13.91
N ALA A 123 -12.52 -3.73 -15.00
CA ALA A 123 -13.19 -3.42 -16.26
C ALA A 123 -12.82 -4.33 -17.44
N GLY A 124 -11.77 -5.16 -17.32
CA GLY A 124 -11.26 -6.01 -18.40
C GLY A 124 -11.95 -7.37 -18.58
N ASP A 125 -12.61 -7.90 -17.54
CA ASP A 125 -13.10 -9.29 -17.54
C ASP A 125 -14.40 -9.53 -18.32
N ALA A 126 -15.00 -8.50 -18.93
CA ALA A 126 -16.26 -8.63 -19.64
C ALA A 126 -16.13 -8.99 -21.14
N LYS A 127 -14.92 -9.01 -21.72
CA LYS A 127 -14.77 -9.05 -23.20
C LYS A 127 -13.68 -9.99 -23.74
N TYR A 128 -13.25 -11.01 -23.00
CA TYR A 128 -12.28 -12.01 -23.51
C TYR A 128 -12.62 -13.46 -23.10
N GLY A 129 -13.90 -13.83 -23.14
CA GLY A 129 -14.39 -15.15 -22.72
C GLY A 129 -15.37 -15.83 -23.69
N ARG A 130 -15.25 -15.60 -25.00
CA ARG A 130 -16.04 -16.34 -25.99
C ARG A 130 -15.29 -16.51 -27.32
N ALA A 131 -14.13 -17.14 -27.25
CA ALA A 131 -13.54 -17.84 -28.40
C ALA A 131 -14.14 -19.25 -28.46
N GLY A 132 -14.59 -19.64 -29.64
CA GLY A 132 -15.39 -20.84 -29.85
C GLY A 132 -14.64 -22.15 -29.61
N HIS A 133 -15.41 -23.17 -29.26
CA HIS A 133 -15.30 -24.51 -29.81
C HIS A 133 -16.52 -25.33 -29.37
N HIS A 134 -17.56 -25.42 -30.21
CA HIS A 134 -18.58 -26.45 -30.05
C HIS A 134 -19.12 -26.88 -31.41
N ARG A 135 -18.41 -27.87 -31.97
CA ARG A 135 -18.91 -29.05 -32.69
C ARG A 135 -20.05 -28.82 -33.69
N ASP A 136 -19.66 -28.80 -34.96
CA ASP A 136 -20.51 -29.13 -36.10
C ASP A 136 -20.88 -30.63 -36.02
N ASP A 137 -22.01 -30.92 -35.39
CA ASP A 137 -22.72 -32.18 -35.55
C ASP A 137 -24.18 -31.88 -35.89
N HIS A 138 -24.68 -32.57 -36.92
CA HIS A 138 -26.04 -32.59 -37.47
C HIS A 138 -26.34 -31.67 -38.66
N GLN A 139 -26.11 -32.19 -39.88
CA GLN A 139 -27.21 -32.39 -40.83
C GLN A 139 -26.85 -33.39 -41.95
N PHE A 140 -27.25 -34.64 -41.73
CA PHE A 140 -27.54 -35.59 -42.79
C PHE A 140 -28.95 -35.26 -43.32
N GLY A 141 -29.09 -34.94 -44.60
CA GLY A 141 -30.36 -34.44 -45.12
C GLY A 141 -30.41 -34.22 -46.63
N VAL A 142 -30.41 -35.32 -47.39
CA VAL A 142 -31.28 -35.53 -48.57
C VAL A 142 -31.40 -34.37 -49.58
N HIS A 143 -30.64 -34.41 -50.67
CA HIS A 143 -31.09 -33.96 -52.01
C HIS A 143 -30.18 -34.63 -53.05
N ARG A 144 -30.45 -35.86 -53.46
CA ARG A 144 -31.23 -36.19 -54.66
C ARG A 144 -30.93 -35.28 -55.87
N ALA A 145 -30.25 -35.90 -56.83
CA ALA A 145 -30.46 -35.80 -58.27
C ALA A 145 -29.94 -34.58 -59.06
N ARG A 146 -29.51 -34.95 -60.28
CA ARG A 146 -29.19 -34.12 -61.47
C ARG A 146 -27.78 -33.56 -61.45
N ARG A 147 -27.04 -33.55 -62.54
CA ARG A 147 -27.19 -34.09 -63.90
C ARG A 147 -25.82 -33.81 -64.54
N LEU A 148 -25.40 -34.72 -65.41
CA LEU A 148 -24.40 -34.57 -66.47
C LEU A 148 -22.94 -34.48 -66.00
#